data_AF-A0ABD5R3G3-F1
#
_entry.id   AF-A0ABD5R3G3-F1
#
_cell.length_a   1.000
_cell.length_b   1.000
_cell.length_c   1.000
_cell.angle_alpha   90.00
_cell.angle_beta   90.00
_cell.angle_gamma   90.00
#
_symmetry.space_group_name_H-M   'P 1'
#
loop_
_entity.id
_entity.type
_entity.pdbx_description
1 polymer ?
#
loop_
_entity_poly.entity_id
_entity_poly.type
_entity_poly.pdbx_seq_one_letter_code
_entity_poly.pdbx_strand_id
1 'polypeptide(L)'
;MAAHNTATRKTIDVRDLGFEPGGSFGTDVDVHVDDSDDGTFVEVTYEEWVWTLEFDRYGDLTDAPTQSAPRWLGPVIKKAAPQLRVT
;
A
#
# COMPACT_ATOMS: atom_id res chain seq x y z
N MET A 1 1.13 -28.50 -1.32
CA MET A 1 0.05 -27.54 -1.00
C MET A 1 0.42 -26.28 -1.75
N ALA A 2 -0.39 -25.86 -2.71
CA ALA A 2 -0.11 -24.66 -3.47
C ALA A 2 -0.54 -23.47 -2.62
N ALA A 3 0.39 -22.62 -2.21
CA ALA A 3 0.06 -21.32 -1.63
C ALA A 3 -0.77 -20.57 -2.68
N HIS A 4 -1.99 -20.21 -2.36
CA HIS A 4 -2.80 -19.36 -3.23
C HIS A 4 -2.30 -17.93 -3.07
N ASN A 5 -1.16 -17.63 -3.69
CA ASN A 5 -0.69 -16.25 -3.76
C ASN A 5 -1.55 -15.49 -4.78
N THR A 6 -2.34 -14.54 -4.29
CA THR A 6 -3.11 -13.63 -5.15
C THR A 6 -2.44 -12.27 -5.16
N ALA A 7 -1.73 -11.97 -6.25
CA ALA A 7 -1.12 -10.67 -6.48
C ALA A 7 -2.07 -9.74 -7.25
N THR A 8 -2.30 -8.54 -6.72
CA THR A 8 -3.10 -7.49 -7.35
C THR A 8 -2.31 -6.20 -7.45
N ARG A 9 -2.30 -5.57 -8.63
CA ARG A 9 -1.68 -4.25 -8.86
C ARG A 9 -2.75 -3.19 -9.14
N LYS A 10 -2.62 -2.01 -8.53
CA LYS A 10 -3.51 -0.87 -8.71
C LYS A 10 -2.68 0.41 -8.81
N THR A 11 -3.14 1.35 -9.62
CA THR A 11 -2.62 2.72 -9.63
C THR A 11 -3.68 3.63 -9.03
N ILE A 12 -3.31 4.44 -8.05
CA ILE A 12 -4.20 5.32 -7.31
C ILE A 12 -3.70 6.75 -7.45
N ASP A 13 -4.55 7.63 -7.95
CA ASP A 13 -4.30 9.08 -7.91
C ASP A 13 -4.55 9.59 -6.47
N VAL A 14 -3.53 10.18 -5.84
CA VAL A 14 -3.64 10.72 -4.47
C VAL A 14 -4.55 11.96 -4.39
N ARG A 15 -4.83 12.63 -5.51
CA ARG A 15 -5.78 13.75 -5.57
C ARG A 15 -7.21 13.31 -5.35
N ASP A 16 -7.56 12.08 -5.78
CA ASP A 16 -8.86 11.48 -5.46
C ASP A 16 -9.09 11.32 -3.95
N LEU A 17 -7.99 11.27 -3.18
CA LEU A 17 -7.98 11.14 -1.74
C LEU A 17 -7.88 12.51 -1.03
N GLY A 18 -7.89 13.61 -1.79
CA GLY A 18 -7.77 14.98 -1.27
C GLY A 18 -6.35 15.39 -0.91
N PHE A 19 -5.33 14.67 -1.39
CA PHE A 19 -3.93 15.04 -1.20
C PHE A 19 -3.37 15.69 -2.46
N GLU A 20 -2.69 16.82 -2.28
CA GLU A 20 -1.93 17.46 -3.34
C GLU A 20 -0.44 17.23 -3.07
N PRO A 21 0.24 16.34 -3.82
CA PRO A 21 1.69 16.24 -3.74
C PRO A 21 2.27 17.57 -4.21
N GLY A 22 3.07 18.22 -3.36
CA GLY A 22 3.68 19.50 -3.72
C GLY A 22 4.72 19.34 -4.83
N GLY A 23 4.86 20.34 -5.71
CA GLY A 23 5.93 20.42 -6.71
C GLY A 23 5.60 19.81 -8.08
N SER A 24 6.62 19.41 -8.84
CA SER A 24 6.52 18.79 -10.17
C SER A 24 6.38 17.26 -10.15
N PHE A 25 6.14 16.66 -8.98
CA PHE A 25 5.97 15.20 -8.89
C PHE A 25 4.61 14.77 -9.45
N GLY A 26 4.52 13.54 -9.92
CA GLY A 26 3.28 12.92 -10.35
C GLY A 26 2.28 12.77 -9.20
N THR A 27 1.09 12.26 -9.51
CA THR A 27 0.03 12.03 -8.51
C THR A 27 -0.34 10.56 -8.41
N ASP A 28 0.24 9.75 -9.29
CA ASP A 28 -0.07 8.34 -9.41
C ASP A 28 0.81 7.53 -8.46
N VAL A 29 0.17 6.73 -7.62
CA VAL A 29 0.82 5.80 -6.71
C VAL A 29 0.51 4.37 -7.15
N ASP A 30 1.55 3.62 -7.44
CA ASP A 30 1.45 2.19 -7.72
C ASP A 30 1.38 1.42 -6.40
N VAL A 31 0.37 0.56 -6.27
CA VAL A 31 0.19 -0.33 -5.13
C VAL A 31 0.15 -1.76 -5.63
N HIS A 32 1.03 -2.58 -5.09
CA HIS A 32 1.06 -4.01 -5.30
C HIS A 32 0.70 -4.70 -3.99
N VAL A 33 -0.36 -5.50 -4.02
CA VAL A 33 -0.86 -6.28 -2.89
C VAL A 33 -0.64 -7.75 -3.22
N ASP A 34 0.16 -8.44 -2.42
CA ASP A 34 0.45 -9.86 -2.51
C ASP A 34 -0.18 -10.54 -1.28
N ASP A 35 -1.23 -11.32 -1.51
CA ASP A 35 -1.97 -12.01 -0.45
C ASP A 35 -1.53 -13.46 -0.36
N SER A 36 -1.16 -13.90 0.84
CA SER A 36 -0.66 -15.25 1.15
C SER A 36 -1.38 -15.82 2.39
N ASP A 37 -1.31 -17.14 2.60
CA ASP A 37 -1.93 -17.79 3.77
C ASP A 37 -1.41 -17.27 5.13
N ASP A 38 -0.17 -16.78 5.14
CA ASP A 38 0.49 -16.26 6.33
C ASP A 38 0.19 -14.76 6.59
N GLY A 39 -0.29 -14.03 5.58
CA GLY A 39 -0.52 -12.59 5.67
C GLY A 39 -0.57 -11.90 4.31
N THR A 40 -0.63 -10.58 4.34
CA THR A 40 -0.66 -9.73 3.15
C THR A 40 0.56 -8.82 3.12
N PHE A 41 1.28 -8.83 2.00
CA PHE A 41 2.38 -7.92 1.74
C PHE A 41 1.92 -6.82 0.80
N VAL A 42 2.20 -5.56 1.15
CA VAL A 42 1.82 -4.40 0.35
C VAL A 42 3.06 -3.58 0.03
N GLU A 43 3.38 -3.48 -1.26
CA GLU A 43 4.39 -2.57 -1.77
C GLU A 43 3.71 -1.36 -2.40
N VAL A 44 4.13 -0.17 -1.99
CA VAL A 44 3.64 1.10 -2.51
C VAL A 44 4.82 1.83 -3.14
N THR A 45 4.72 2.10 -4.44
CA THR A 45 5.73 2.82 -5.22
C THR A 45 5.17 4.17 -5.63
N TYR A 46 5.94 5.23 -5.40
CA TYR A 46 5.64 6.58 -5.87
C TYR A 46 6.94 7.25 -6.31
N GLU A 47 7.05 7.57 -7.60
CA GLU A 47 8.29 8.07 -8.21
C GLU A 47 9.45 7.10 -7.94
N GLU A 48 10.47 7.54 -7.20
CA GLU A 48 11.65 6.74 -6.82
C GLU A 48 11.52 6.11 -5.43
N TRP A 49 10.42 6.35 -4.72
CA TRP A 49 10.21 5.91 -3.35
C TRP A 49 9.38 4.63 -3.31
N VAL A 50 9.80 3.71 -2.44
CA VAL A 50 9.10 2.44 -2.19
C VAL A 50 8.88 2.28 -0.70
N TRP A 51 7.62 2.04 -0.30
CA TRP A 51 7.24 1.66 1.04
C TRP A 51 6.67 0.25 1.02
N THR A 52 7.16 -0.56 1.95
CA THR A 52 6.72 -1.93 2.12
C THR A 52 6.03 -2.06 3.47
N LEU A 53 4.89 -2.75 3.48
CA LEU A 53 4.11 -3.02 4.68
C LEU A 53 3.74 -4.50 4.70
N GLU A 54 3.82 -5.09 5.89
CA GLU A 54 3.38 -6.46 6.13
C GLU A 54 2.18 -6.44 7.07
N PHE A 55 1.18 -7.23 6.72
CA PHE A 55 -0.03 -7.44 7.52
C PHE A 55 -0.15 -8.92 7.82
N ASP A 56 -0.64 -9.25 9.03
CA ASP A 56 -0.96 -10.62 9.35
C ASP A 56 -2.21 -11.11 8.60
N ARG A 57 -2.52 -12.40 8.73
CA ARG A 57 -3.71 -13.04 8.15
C ARG A 57 -5.06 -12.43 8.60
N TYR A 58 -5.08 -11.59 9.64
CA TYR A 58 -6.27 -10.88 10.10
C TYR A 58 -6.35 -9.45 9.54
N GLY A 59 -5.34 -9.04 8.76
CA GLY A 59 -5.21 -7.73 8.17
C GLY A 59 -4.68 -6.67 9.14
N ASP A 60 -4.10 -7.07 10.28
CA ASP A 60 -3.48 -6.16 11.24
C ASP A 60 -2.01 -5.91 10.84
N LEU A 61 -1.56 -4.66 10.88
CA LEU A 61 -0.20 -4.26 10.48
C LEU A 61 0.85 -4.86 11.43
N THR A 62 1.77 -5.65 10.88
CA THR A 62 2.86 -6.29 11.64
C THR A 62 4.20 -5.60 11.43
N ASP A 63 4.46 -5.11 10.21
CA ASP A 63 5.67 -4.35 9.89
C ASP A 63 5.34 -3.08 9.09
N ALA A 64 5.84 -1.95 9.60
CA ALA A 64 5.63 -0.63 9.02
C ALA A 64 6.92 -0.16 8.35
N PRO A 65 6.83 0.67 7.30
CA PRO A 65 8.01 1.09 6.59
C PRO A 65 8.91 1.94 7.50
N THR A 66 10.20 1.66 7.47
CA THR A 66 11.22 2.36 8.28
C THR A 66 11.49 3.79 7.80
N GLN A 67 11.18 4.09 6.54
CA GLN A 67 11.28 5.43 5.97
C GLN A 67 10.07 6.28 6.33
N SER A 68 10.26 7.61 6.38
CA SER A 68 9.17 8.55 6.65
C SER A 68 8.04 8.35 5.62
N ALA A 69 6.92 7.83 6.09
CA ALA A 69 5.75 7.59 5.27
C ALA A 69 4.98 8.90 5.00
N PRO A 70 4.56 9.16 3.75
CA PRO A 70 3.71 10.30 3.45
C PRO A 70 2.31 10.09 4.05
N ARG A 71 1.64 11.20 4.39
CA ARG A 71 0.30 11.17 5.02
C ARG A 71 -0.77 10.46 4.18
N TRP A 72 -0.57 10.41 2.86
CA TRP A 72 -1.47 9.73 1.93
C TRP A 72 -1.28 8.20 1.89
N LEU A 73 -0.21 7.65 2.47
CA LEU A 73 0.13 6.23 2.37
C LEU A 73 -0.98 5.33 2.93
N GLY A 74 -1.43 5.60 4.16
CA GLY A 74 -2.53 4.85 4.78
C GLY A 74 -3.83 4.89 3.97
N PRO A 75 -4.31 6.08 3.56
CA PRO A 75 -5.46 6.21 2.67
C PRO A 75 -5.33 5.47 1.33
N VAL A 76 -4.15 5.50 0.70
CA VAL A 76 -3.87 4.76 -0.54
C VAL A 76 -4.00 3.26 -0.33
N ILE A 77 -3.39 2.72 0.73
CA ILE A 77 -3.48 1.30 1.07
C ILE A 77 -4.93 0.93 1.39
N LYS A 78 -5.67 1.77 2.11
CA LYS A 78 -7.08 1.54 2.43
C LYS A 78 -7.97 1.51 1.18
N LYS A 79 -7.68 2.33 0.16
CA LYS A 79 -8.36 2.31 -1.14
C LYS A 79 -7.96 1.08 -1.98
N ALA A 80 -6.70 0.66 -1.92
CA ALA A 80 -6.21 -0.52 -2.64
C ALA A 80 -6.70 -1.85 -2.03
N ALA A 81 -6.68 -1.95 -0.71
CA ALA A 81 -6.95 -3.14 0.08
C ALA A 81 -7.81 -2.76 1.30
N PRO A 82 -9.14 -2.55 1.12
CA PRO A 82 -10.02 -2.07 2.18
C PRO A 82 -10.16 -3.03 3.36
N GLN A 83 -9.81 -4.30 3.18
CA GLN A 83 -9.79 -5.31 4.25
C GLN A 83 -8.68 -5.07 5.28
N LEU A 84 -7.60 -4.39 4.90
CA LEU A 84 -6.46 -4.16 5.78
C LEU A 84 -6.74 -3.05 6.80
N ARG A 85 -6.16 -3.19 7.98
CA ARG A 85 -6.25 -2.25 9.10
C ARG A 85 -4.96 -1.47 9.18
N VAL A 86 -4.97 -0.33 8.51
CA VAL A 86 -3.93 0.68 8.61
C VAL A 86 -4.43 1.72 9.61
N THR A 87 -3.82 1.78 10.79
CA THR A 87 -4.14 2.77 11.84
C THR A 87 -3.27 4.00 11.74
#